data_AF-A0A1F8Q5L0-F1
#
_entry.id   AF-A0A1F8Q5L0-F1
#
_cell.length_a   1.000
_cell.length_b   1.000
_cell.length_c   1.000
_cell.angle_alpha   90.00
_cell.angle_beta   90.00
_cell.angle_gamma   90.00
#
_symmetry.space_group_name_H-M   'P 1'
#
loop_
_entity.id
_entity.type
_entity.pdbx_description
1 polymer ?
#
loop_
_entity_poly.entity_id
_entity_poly.type
_entity_poly.pdbx_seq_one_letter_code
_entity_poly.pdbx_strand_id
1 'polypeptide(L)' 'MMFFGGWMIIFWVVIVALVIWGVVSLARRGISTSEAPPRRDPLDIARERYARGEIKKEEFEELKKNLSR' A
#
# COMPACT_ATOMS: atom_id res chain seq x y z
N MET A 1 -4.89 -6.22 51.25
CA MET A 1 -3.84 -6.68 50.31
C MET A 1 -4.47 -7.14 48.98
N MET A 2 -4.74 -6.23 48.02
CA MET A 2 -5.34 -6.59 46.72
C MET A 2 -4.67 -5.91 45.50
N PHE A 3 -3.54 -5.20 45.71
CA PHE A 3 -2.87 -4.45 44.64
C PHE A 3 -1.81 -5.24 43.87
N PHE A 4 -1.37 -6.39 44.41
CA PHE A 4 -0.37 -7.24 43.75
C PHE A 4 -0.94 -8.06 42.57
N GLY A 5 -2.25 -8.32 42.54
CA GLY A 5 -2.89 -9.03 41.42
C GLY A 5 -3.02 -8.16 40.16
N GLY A 6 -3.22 -6.85 40.32
CA GLY A 6 -3.37 -5.92 39.19
C GLY A 6 -2.06 -5.71 38.41
N TRP A 7 -0.92 -5.67 39.11
CA TRP A 7 0.39 -5.55 38.47
C TRP A 7 0.73 -6.73 37.56
N MET A 8 0.33 -7.95 37.95
CA MET A 8 0.50 -9.14 37.13
C MET A 8 -0.33 -9.07 35.84
N ILE A 9 -1.57 -8.57 35.92
CA ILE A 9 -2.43 -8.40 34.75
C ILE A 9 -1.86 -7.34 33.79
N ILE A 10 -1.39 -6.21 34.31
CA ILE A 10 -0.77 -5.16 33.51
C ILE A 10 0.46 -5.69 32.77
N PHE A 11 1.30 -6.48 33.45
CA PHE A 11 2.47 -7.11 32.83
C PHE A 11 2.08 -8.02 31.65
N TRP A 12 1.04 -8.85 31.82
CA TRP A 12 0.52 -9.70 30.74
C TRP A 12 -0.09 -8.89 29.58
N VAL A 13 -0.81 -7.81 29.88
CA VAL A 13 -1.36 -6.90 28.85
C VAL A 13 -0.24 -6.26 28.02
N VAL A 14 0.83 -5.81 28.67
CA VAL A 14 2.00 -5.22 27.99
C VAL A 14 2.70 -6.25 27.11
N ILE A 15 2.89 -7.49 27.59
CA ILE A 15 3.46 -8.57 26.78
C ILE A 15 2.62 -8.84 25.54
N VAL A 16 1.29 -8.99 25.69
CA VAL A 16 0.39 -9.24 24.57
C VAL A 16 0.42 -8.07 23.57
N ALA A 17 0.43 -6.83 24.06
CA ALA A 17 0.54 -5.64 23.22
C ALA A 17 1.86 -5.62 22.41
N LEU A 18 2.98 -6.00 23.03
CA LEU A 18 4.28 -6.10 22.36
C LEU A 18 4.29 -7.19 21.28
N VAL A 19 3.68 -8.34 21.54
CA VAL A 19 3.55 -9.42 20.54
C VAL A 19 2.72 -8.94 19.35
N ILE A 20 1.55 -8.36 19.60
CA ILE A 20 0.70 -7.80 18.53
C ILE A 20 1.46 -6.72 17.77
N TRP A 21 2.12 -5.79 18.46
CA TRP A 21 2.90 -4.73 17.82
C TRP A 21 4.04 -5.29 16.97
N GLY A 22 4.74 -6.32 17.44
CA GLY A 22 5.80 -7.01 16.70
C GLY A 22 5.29 -7.67 15.42
N VAL A 23 4.18 -8.42 15.51
CA VAL A 23 3.56 -9.07 14.35
C VAL A 23 3.05 -8.03 13.34
N VAL A 24 2.36 -6.99 13.81
CA VAL A 24 1.83 -5.94 12.92
C VAL A 24 2.96 -5.07 12.35
N SER A 25 4.03 -4.82 13.09
CA SER A 25 5.24 -4.12 12.59
C SER A 25 5.94 -4.92 11.50
N LEU A 26 6.05 -6.25 11.67
CA LEU A 26 6.63 -7.13 10.68
C LEU A 26 5.73 -7.28 9.43
N ALA A 27 4.41 -7.37 9.63
CA ALA A 27 3.44 -7.34 8.54
C ALA A 27 3.47 -6.01 7.77
N ARG A 28 3.57 -4.87 8.47
CA ARG A 28 3.72 -3.54 7.84
C ARG A 28 5.05 -3.37 7.10
N ARG A 29 6.13 -3.99 7.57
CA ARG A 29 7.43 -4.03 6.87
C ARG A 29 7.42 -4.96 5.66
N GLY A 30 6.61 -6.02 5.66
CA GLY A 30 6.31 -6.82 4.46
C GLY A 30 5.41 -6.08 3.45
N ILE A 31 4.68 -5.07 3.92
CA ILE A 31 3.86 -4.15 3.10
C ILE A 31 4.66 -2.84 2.84
N SER A 32 5.98 -2.92 2.66
CA SER A 32 6.74 -1.86 2.00
C SER A 32 6.73 -2.00 0.47
N THR A 33 5.81 -2.79 -0.08
CA THR A 33 5.51 -2.82 -1.52
C THR A 33 4.01 -2.95 -1.71
N SER A 34 3.29 -1.87 -1.45
CA SER A 34 2.09 -1.45 -2.19
C SER A 34 1.57 -0.18 -1.50
N GLU A 35 2.22 0.98 -1.70
CA GLU A 35 1.60 1.94 -2.63
C GLU A 35 0.54 1.25 -3.47
N ALA A 36 -0.73 1.62 -3.30
CA ALA A 36 -1.85 1.16 -4.12
C ALA A 36 -1.32 0.78 -5.51
N PRO A 37 -1.58 -0.47 -5.99
CA PRO A 37 -0.90 -1.05 -7.17
C PRO A 37 -0.72 0.08 -8.15
N PRO A 38 0.54 0.48 -8.49
CA PRO A 38 0.84 1.81 -9.03
C PRO A 38 -0.28 2.05 -9.98
N ARG A 39 -1.18 3.01 -9.66
CA ARG A 39 -2.35 3.26 -10.49
C ARG A 39 -1.69 3.58 -11.81
N ARG A 40 -1.53 2.56 -12.66
CA ARG A 40 -0.77 2.68 -13.89
C ARG A 40 -1.68 3.61 -14.61
N ASP A 41 -1.27 4.87 -14.60
CA ASP A 41 -2.13 5.92 -15.05
C ASP A 41 -2.54 5.44 -16.44
N PRO A 42 -3.83 5.45 -16.79
CA PRO A 42 -4.22 5.02 -18.13
C PRO A 42 -3.34 5.67 -19.23
N LEU A 43 -2.75 6.84 -18.93
CA LEU A 43 -1.67 7.49 -19.68
C LEU A 43 -0.38 6.65 -19.84
N ASP A 44 0.12 6.01 -18.80
CA ASP A 44 1.31 5.16 -18.86
C ASP A 44 1.07 3.91 -19.71
N ILE A 45 -0.13 3.32 -19.62
CA ILE A 45 -0.53 2.21 -20.49
C ILE A 45 -0.60 2.67 -21.96
N ALA A 46 -1.19 3.84 -22.22
CA ALA A 46 -1.25 4.42 -23.56
C ALA A 46 0.16 4.73 -24.11
N ARG A 47 1.05 5.28 -23.28
CA ARG A 47 2.45 5.58 -23.65
C ARG A 47 3.22 4.32 -24.02
N GLU A 48 3.03 3.25 -23.27
CA GLU A 48 3.70 1.98 -23.53
C GLU A 48 3.23 1.37 -24.86
N ARG A 49 1.94 1.45 -25.19
CA ARG A 49 1.40 1.00 -26.49
C ARG A 49 1.88 1.87 -27.65
N TYR A 50 1.99 3.18 -27.45
CA TYR A 50 2.57 4.08 -28.45
C TYR A 50 4.05 3.76 -28.71
N ALA A 51 4.82 3.49 -27.66
CA ALA A 51 6.24 3.09 -27.79
C ALA A 51 6.40 1.73 -28.50
N ARG A 52 5.46 0.81 -28.32
CA ARG A 52 5.39 -0.46 -29.09
C ARG A 52 4.92 -0.26 -30.54
N GLY A 53 4.40 0.92 -30.90
CA GLY A 53 3.82 1.20 -32.21
C GLY A 53 2.44 0.57 -32.43
N GLU A 54 1.76 0.13 -31.37
CA GLU A 54 0.43 -0.48 -31.43
C GLU A 54 -0.68 0.55 -31.65
N ILE A 55 -0.43 1.82 -31.32
CA ILE A 55 -1.35 2.94 -31.52
C ILE A 55 -0.65 4.07 -32.26
N LYS A 56 -1.40 4.83 -33.05
CA LYS A 56 -0.88 6.01 -33.73
C LYS A 56 -0.83 7.22 -32.80
N LYS A 57 -0.07 8.24 -33.21
CA LYS A 57 0.08 9.48 -32.45
C LYS A 57 -1.26 10.18 -32.21
N GLU A 58 -2.16 10.14 -33.20
CA GLU A 58 -3.49 10.73 -33.10
C GLU A 58 -4.32 10.08 -31.97
N GLU A 59 -4.31 8.75 -31.91
CA GLU A 59 -5.01 7.97 -30.88
C GLU A 59 -4.41 8.20 -29.48
N PHE A 60 -3.08 8.33 -29.38
CA PHE A 60 -2.41 8.64 -28.13
C PHE A 60 -2.78 10.04 -27.59
N GLU A 61 -2.83 11.06 -28.44
CA GLU A 61 -3.24 12.42 -28.05
C GLU A 61 -4.70 12.48 -27.61
N GLU A 62 -5.59 11.73 -28.27
CA GLU A 62 -7.00 11.63 -27.87
C GLU A 62 -7.16 10.95 -26.50
N LEU A 63 -6.44 9.84 -26.26
CA LEU A 63 -6.41 9.18 -24.96
C LEU A 63 -5.87 10.10 -23.86
N LYS A 64 -4.76 10.79 -24.12
CA LYS A 64 -4.16 11.75 -23.19
C LYS A 64 -5.14 12.87 -22.81
N LYS A 65 -5.89 13.40 -23.77
CA LYS A 65 -6.89 14.46 -23.54
C LYS A 65 -8.10 13.97 -22.75
N ASN A 66 -8.56 12.74 -23.00
CA ASN A 66 -9.68 12.14 -22.29
C ASN A 66 -9.33 11.74 -20.85
N LEU A 67 -8.10 11.28 -20.62
CA LEU A 67 -7.62 10.80 -19.31
C LEU A 67 -7.15 11.93 -18.38
N SER A 68 -6.86 13.11 -18.92
CA SER A 68 -6.48 14.31 -18.15
C SER A 68 -7.70 15.13 -17.65
N ARG A 69 -8.93 14.69 -17.91
CA ARG A 69 -10.17 15.39 -17.56
C ARG A 69 -10.82 14.79 -16.31
#